data_AF-A0A821G3I3-F1
#
_entry.id   AF-A0A821G3I3-F1
#
_cell.length_a   1.000
_cell.length_b   1.000
_cell.length_c   1.000
_cell.angle_alpha   90.00
_cell.angle_beta   90.00
_cell.angle_gamma   90.00
#
_symmetry.space_group_name_H-M   'P 1'
#
loop_
_entity.id
_entity.type
_entity.pdbx_description
1 polymer ?
#
loop_
_entity_poly.entity_id
_entity_poly.type
_entity_poly.pdbx_seq_one_letter_code
_entity_poly.pdbx_strand_id
1 'polypeptide(L)'
;NMTSLSITPNPSSIKTDDDDDDNTSNSVPSSSNSKLDIEQSETRSITISEAIGLDFNSFIPQADITSQVHFVSNIQLGSQVDLAGLKDGDRRILQVNGINVTNLEHEDVRKLMQLMTPIILTVANDPKYLLILQQPVVDIEEKLPGNF
;
A
#
# COMPACT_ATOMS: atom_id res chain seq x y z
N ASN A 1 -3.31 -18.93 63.23
CA ASN A 1 -4.39 -17.99 62.93
C ASN A 1 -3.88 -16.99 61.90
N MET A 2 -4.66 -16.73 60.86
CA MET A 2 -4.39 -15.79 59.78
C MET A 2 -4.08 -14.37 60.30
N THR A 3 -3.23 -13.59 59.61
CA THR A 3 -3.54 -12.26 59.00
C THR A 3 -2.26 -11.59 58.47
N SER A 4 -2.42 -10.79 57.42
CA SER A 4 -1.47 -10.29 56.42
C SER A 4 -1.12 -8.79 56.57
N LEU A 5 -0.16 -8.32 55.76
CA LEU A 5 0.13 -6.94 55.28
C LEU A 5 0.79 -5.94 56.26
N SER A 6 1.69 -5.01 55.93
CA SER A 6 2.60 -4.72 54.80
C SER A 6 3.35 -3.38 55.08
N ILE A 7 4.47 -3.14 54.36
CA ILE A 7 5.04 -1.82 53.91
C ILE A 7 6.09 -1.03 54.78
N THR A 8 7.37 -1.23 54.38
CA THR A 8 8.45 -0.24 54.01
C THR A 8 9.24 0.58 55.07
N PRO A 9 10.35 1.28 54.67
CA PRO A 9 11.49 0.91 53.80
C PRO A 9 12.86 1.28 54.45
N ASN A 10 14.01 0.89 53.87
CA ASN A 10 15.19 1.76 53.64
C ASN A 10 16.38 0.99 53.01
N PRO A 11 16.81 1.31 51.77
CA PRO A 11 18.15 1.01 51.30
C PRO A 11 19.01 2.28 51.22
N SER A 12 20.18 2.16 51.82
CA SER A 12 21.38 3.00 51.83
C SER A 12 21.59 4.02 50.68
N SER A 13 21.87 5.26 51.08
CA SER A 13 22.81 6.24 50.49
C SER A 13 24.09 5.59 49.91
N ILE A 14 24.84 6.05 48.89
CA ILE A 14 25.01 7.26 48.05
C ILE A 14 25.91 6.76 46.87
N LYS A 15 25.51 6.89 45.60
CA LYS A 15 25.94 7.88 44.58
C LYS A 15 27.43 7.85 44.15
N THR A 16 27.65 7.49 42.87
CA THR A 16 28.67 7.98 41.92
C THR A 16 28.03 7.81 40.53
N ASP A 17 27.53 8.87 39.90
CA ASP A 17 28.25 9.80 39.00
C ASP A 17 28.40 9.21 37.59
N ASP A 18 28.18 10.11 36.63
CA ASP A 18 28.51 10.05 35.20
C ASP A 18 27.40 9.72 34.18
N ASP A 19 27.13 10.78 33.40
CA ASP A 19 26.81 10.83 31.96
C ASP A 19 25.34 10.81 31.49
N ASP A 20 24.90 12.05 31.26
CA ASP A 20 24.28 12.58 30.05
C ASP A 20 22.84 12.23 29.63
N ASP A 21 22.24 13.33 29.20
CA ASP A 21 20.85 13.63 28.94
C ASP A 21 20.38 13.10 27.58
N ASP A 22 19.05 12.99 27.50
CA ASP A 22 18.23 13.06 26.29
C ASP A 22 18.21 11.87 25.29
N ASN A 23 17.24 10.99 25.52
CA ASN A 23 16.20 10.63 24.55
C ASN A 23 16.20 11.43 23.23
N THR A 24 16.56 10.84 22.08
CA THR A 24 15.74 11.00 20.85
C THR A 24 16.06 9.91 19.82
N SER A 25 14.98 9.38 19.26
CA SER A 25 14.88 8.50 18.10
C SER A 25 15.75 8.83 16.89
N ASN A 26 16.04 7.75 16.13
CA ASN A 26 16.30 7.68 14.70
C ASN A 26 17.55 8.40 14.15
N SER A 27 18.45 7.61 13.54
CA SER A 27 18.64 7.59 12.08
C SER A 27 19.66 6.53 11.68
N VAL A 28 19.21 5.51 10.93
CA VAL A 28 20.07 4.65 10.10
C VAL A 28 20.50 5.48 8.89
N PRO A 29 21.70 5.27 8.29
CA PRO A 29 21.68 4.50 7.03
C PRO A 29 23.01 3.79 6.69
N SER A 30 22.94 2.52 6.29
CA SER A 30 23.98 1.85 5.47
C SER A 30 23.52 0.42 5.14
N SER A 31 23.58 -0.15 3.94
CA SER A 31 24.01 0.29 2.61
C SER A 31 23.54 -0.76 1.58
N SER A 32 23.57 -0.36 0.30
CA SER A 32 23.96 -1.18 -0.86
C SER A 32 22.88 -1.81 -1.76
N ASN A 33 22.73 -1.15 -2.91
CA ASN A 33 22.60 -1.67 -4.28
C ASN A 33 21.28 -2.32 -4.74
N SER A 34 20.48 -1.53 -5.46
CA SER A 34 19.86 -1.99 -6.70
C SER A 34 19.78 -0.85 -7.74
N LYS A 35 20.37 -1.14 -8.90
CA LYS A 35 20.18 -0.44 -10.16
C LYS A 35 18.71 -0.56 -10.55
N LEU A 36 17.98 0.54 -10.38
CA LEU A 36 16.79 1.03 -11.06
C LEU A 36 16.21 2.05 -10.08
N ASP A 37 16.55 3.31 -10.27
CA ASP A 37 15.75 4.44 -9.75
C ASP A 37 14.37 4.35 -10.41
N ILE A 38 13.55 3.41 -9.94
CA ILE A 38 12.11 3.60 -9.90
C ILE A 38 12.00 4.84 -9.04
N GLU A 39 11.80 6.00 -9.69
CA GLU A 39 11.43 7.23 -9.00
C GLU A 39 10.56 6.84 -7.82
N GLN A 40 10.99 7.21 -6.63
CA GLN A 40 10.32 6.91 -5.37
C GLN A 40 8.94 7.57 -5.42
N SER A 41 8.02 6.94 -6.14
CA SER A 41 6.59 7.17 -6.00
C SER A 41 6.33 6.82 -4.55
N GLU A 42 5.95 7.84 -3.79
CA GLU A 42 5.62 7.69 -2.39
C GLU A 42 4.48 6.66 -2.30
N THR A 43 4.82 5.44 -1.88
CA THR A 43 3.83 4.40 -1.67
C THR A 43 3.18 4.64 -0.32
N ARG A 44 1.87 4.41 -0.26
CA ARG A 44 1.09 4.50 0.96
C ARG A 44 0.44 3.18 1.27
N SER A 45 0.45 2.82 2.55
CA SER A 45 -0.30 1.70 3.07
C SER A 45 -1.59 2.22 3.67
N ILE A 46 -2.73 1.77 3.13
CA ILE A 46 -4.06 2.17 3.56
C ILE A 46 -4.78 0.94 4.10
N THR A 47 -5.37 1.06 5.29
CA THR A 47 -6.14 -0.03 5.91
C THR A 47 -7.62 0.31 5.89
N ILE A 48 -8.42 -0.54 5.26
CA ILE A 48 -9.89 -0.44 5.20
C ILE A 48 -10.50 -1.73 5.78
N SER A 49 -11.62 -1.67 6.49
CA SER A 49 -12.32 -2.89 6.95
C SER A 49 -13.15 -3.54 5.85
N GLU A 50 -13.56 -2.78 4.84
CA GLU A 50 -14.30 -3.29 3.70
C GLU A 50 -14.02 -2.47 2.44
N ALA A 51 -14.05 -3.14 1.28
CA ALA A 51 -13.86 -2.53 -0.04
C ALA A 51 -15.17 -1.92 -0.60
N ILE A 52 -16.21 -1.73 0.21
CA ILE A 52 -17.43 -1.05 -0.23
C ILE A 52 -17.10 0.40 -0.62
N GLY A 53 -17.57 0.80 -1.79
CA GLY A 53 -17.36 2.15 -2.32
C GLY A 53 -15.99 2.37 -2.96
N LEU A 54 -15.18 1.31 -3.13
CA LEU A 54 -13.97 1.33 -3.94
C LEU A 54 -14.22 0.67 -5.29
N ASP A 55 -14.23 1.47 -6.34
CA ASP A 55 -14.17 0.95 -7.71
C ASP A 55 -12.73 1.00 -8.21
N PHE A 56 -12.33 -0.05 -8.93
CA PHE A 56 -11.02 -0.11 -9.56
C PHE A 56 -11.13 -0.80 -10.92
N ASN A 57 -10.21 -0.47 -11.81
CA ASN A 57 -10.14 -1.00 -13.16
C ASN A 57 -8.76 -1.65 -13.36
N SER A 58 -8.62 -2.43 -14.43
CA SER A 58 -7.38 -3.12 -14.77
C SER A 58 -7.07 -2.98 -16.25
N PHE A 59 -5.80 -2.88 -16.61
CA PHE A 59 -5.35 -2.90 -18.00
C PHE A 59 -3.96 -3.54 -18.13
N ILE A 60 -3.59 -3.92 -19.35
CA ILE A 60 -2.27 -4.45 -19.67
C ILE A 60 -1.54 -3.37 -20.50
N PRO A 61 -0.41 -2.81 -20.02
CA PRO A 61 0.34 -1.81 -20.75
C PRO A 61 1.05 -2.43 -21.95
N GLN A 62 1.12 -1.71 -23.07
CA GLN A 62 1.79 -2.20 -24.27
C GLN A 62 3.31 -2.42 -24.08
N ALA A 63 3.93 -1.62 -23.20
CA ALA A 63 5.35 -1.74 -22.87
C ALA A 63 5.68 -3.02 -22.09
N ASP A 64 4.70 -3.60 -21.40
CA ASP A 64 4.84 -4.84 -20.65
C ASP A 64 3.51 -5.61 -20.66
N ILE A 65 3.33 -6.42 -21.71
CA ILE A 65 2.11 -7.20 -21.93
C ILE A 65 1.89 -8.31 -20.89
N THR A 66 2.89 -8.58 -20.05
CA THR A 66 2.84 -9.66 -19.06
C THR A 66 2.36 -9.20 -17.70
N SER A 67 2.43 -7.89 -17.45
CA SER A 67 1.97 -7.29 -16.21
C SER A 67 0.59 -6.67 -16.37
N GLN A 68 -0.28 -6.96 -15.42
CA GLN A 68 -1.58 -6.33 -15.30
C GLN A 68 -1.54 -5.22 -14.26
N VAL A 69 -1.92 -4.01 -14.68
CA VAL A 69 -1.93 -2.84 -13.80
C VAL A 69 -3.34 -2.63 -13.29
N HIS A 70 -3.48 -2.55 -11.97
CA HIS A 70 -4.73 -2.24 -11.28
C HIS A 70 -4.72 -0.82 -10.76
N PHE A 71 -5.82 -0.10 -10.95
CA PHE A 71 -5.92 1.27 -10.48
C PHE A 71 -7.30 1.63 -9.95
N VAL A 72 -7.32 2.46 -8.91
CA VAL A 72 -8.52 3.02 -8.30
C VAL A 72 -9.17 3.97 -9.31
N SER A 73 -10.41 3.69 -9.68
CA SER A 73 -11.16 4.47 -10.67
C SER A 73 -12.14 5.43 -10.01
N ASN A 74 -12.75 5.03 -8.90
CA ASN A 74 -13.69 5.87 -8.16
C ASN A 74 -13.70 5.50 -6.68
N ILE A 75 -13.90 6.51 -5.83
CA ILE A 75 -14.06 6.36 -4.39
C ILE A 75 -15.38 7.01 -4.02
N GLN A 76 -16.28 6.25 -3.41
CA GLN A 76 -17.57 6.75 -2.95
C GLN A 76 -17.37 7.65 -1.73
N LEU A 77 -17.88 8.89 -1.78
CA LEU A 77 -17.83 9.83 -0.67
C LEU A 77 -18.51 9.27 0.58
N GLY A 78 -17.86 9.40 1.74
CA GLY A 78 -18.34 8.88 3.02
C GLY A 78 -18.24 7.35 3.16
N SER A 79 -17.66 6.66 2.18
CA SER A 79 -17.31 5.24 2.31
C SER A 79 -16.15 5.06 3.29
N GLN A 80 -15.92 3.81 3.70
CA GLN A 80 -14.76 3.51 4.53
C GLN A 80 -13.43 3.82 3.83
N VAL A 81 -13.40 3.68 2.51
CA VAL A 81 -12.21 3.89 1.68
C VAL A 81 -11.84 5.38 1.67
N ASP A 82 -12.86 6.24 1.55
CA ASP A 82 -12.72 7.70 1.69
C ASP A 82 -12.21 8.07 3.09
N LEU A 83 -12.82 7.49 4.13
CA LEU A 83 -12.42 7.73 5.53
C LEU A 83 -11.03 7.20 5.88
N ALA A 84 -10.55 6.15 5.20
CA ALA A 84 -9.21 5.62 5.38
C ALA A 84 -8.12 6.49 4.72
N GLY A 85 -8.52 7.53 3.98
CA GLY A 85 -7.60 8.52 3.43
C GLY A 85 -6.94 8.11 2.12
N LEU A 86 -7.58 7.22 1.35
CA LEU A 86 -7.19 6.96 -0.02
C LEU A 86 -7.41 8.24 -0.83
N LYS A 87 -6.34 8.80 -1.41
CA LYS A 87 -6.43 10.10 -2.12
C LYS A 87 -6.53 9.89 -3.62
N ASP A 88 -7.00 10.89 -4.36
CA ASP A 88 -7.03 10.89 -5.83
C ASP A 88 -5.66 10.66 -6.49
N GLY A 89 -4.55 10.84 -5.76
CA GLY A 89 -3.20 10.51 -6.22
C GLY A 89 -2.86 9.02 -6.11
N ASP A 90 -3.50 8.26 -5.22
CA ASP A 90 -3.22 6.83 -4.95
C ASP A 90 -3.83 5.92 -6.00
N ARG A 91 -3.47 6.16 -7.26
CA ARG A 91 -4.17 5.55 -8.37
C ARG A 91 -3.75 4.10 -8.55
N ARG A 92 -2.49 3.73 -8.35
CA ARG A 92 -2.01 2.38 -8.65
C ARG A 92 -2.05 1.47 -7.43
N ILE A 93 -2.68 0.30 -7.55
CA ILE A 93 -2.71 -0.74 -6.53
C ILE A 93 -1.54 -1.70 -6.78
N LEU A 94 -0.62 -1.81 -5.83
CA LEU A 94 0.56 -2.67 -5.93
C LEU A 94 0.36 -3.98 -5.17
N GLN A 95 -0.27 -3.91 -3.99
CA GLN A 95 -0.49 -5.07 -3.14
C GLN A 95 -1.84 -5.02 -2.43
N VAL A 96 -2.37 -6.21 -2.13
CA VAL A 96 -3.53 -6.42 -1.26
C VAL A 96 -3.12 -7.42 -0.18
N ASN A 97 -3.19 -7.02 1.09
CA ASN A 97 -2.77 -7.83 2.25
C ASN A 97 -1.34 -8.39 2.12
N GLY A 98 -0.42 -7.59 1.54
CA GLY A 98 0.97 -7.98 1.30
C GLY A 98 1.20 -8.87 0.07
N ILE A 99 0.14 -9.27 -0.65
CA ILE A 99 0.23 -10.03 -1.90
C ILE A 99 0.39 -9.05 -3.06
N ASN A 100 1.43 -9.23 -3.88
CA ASN A 100 1.61 -8.43 -5.10
C ASN A 100 0.54 -8.77 -6.13
N VAL A 101 -0.18 -7.76 -6.60
CA VAL A 101 -1.30 -7.91 -7.54
C VAL A 101 -0.93 -7.57 -8.99
N THR A 102 0.29 -7.09 -9.26
CA THR A 102 0.70 -6.59 -10.60
C THR A 102 0.65 -7.62 -11.73
N ASN A 103 0.48 -8.91 -11.41
CA ASN A 103 0.35 -9.98 -12.41
C ASN A 103 -0.93 -10.81 -12.18
N LEU A 104 -1.90 -10.29 -11.43
CA LEU A 104 -3.15 -10.97 -11.16
C LEU A 104 -4.27 -10.42 -12.05
N GLU A 105 -5.25 -11.27 -12.34
CA GLU A 105 -6.44 -10.82 -13.05
C GLU A 105 -7.31 -9.94 -12.17
N HIS A 106 -8.07 -9.04 -12.80
CA HIS A 106 -9.00 -8.14 -12.12
C HIS A 106 -9.90 -8.86 -11.10
N GLU A 107 -10.45 -10.01 -11.50
CA GLU A 107 -11.32 -10.82 -10.66
C GLU A 107 -10.61 -11.42 -9.44
N ASP A 108 -9.35 -11.83 -9.59
CA ASP A 108 -8.58 -12.40 -8.49
C ASP A 108 -8.19 -11.33 -7.46
N VAL A 109 -7.90 -10.12 -7.91
CA VAL A 109 -7.71 -8.96 -7.01
C VAL A 109 -8.99 -8.66 -6.23
N ARG A 110 -10.15 -8.69 -6.91
CA ARG A 110 -11.45 -8.50 -6.23
C ARG A 110 -11.69 -9.57 -5.16
N LYS A 111 -11.41 -10.84 -5.47
CA LYS A 111 -11.51 -11.93 -4.50
C LYS A 111 -10.57 -11.69 -3.32
N LEU A 112 -9.31 -11.31 -3.57
CA LEU A 112 -8.35 -11.03 -2.50
C LEU A 112 -8.83 -9.94 -1.55
N MET A 113 -9.45 -8.88 -2.08
CA MET A 113 -10.05 -7.83 -1.24
C MET A 113 -11.26 -8.32 -0.44
N GLN A 114 -11.98 -9.34 -0.91
CA GLN A 114 -13.16 -9.89 -0.22
C GLN A 114 -12.83 -11.01 0.79
N LEU A 115 -11.65 -11.62 0.69
CA LEU A 115 -11.29 -12.79 1.50
C LEU A 115 -10.89 -12.45 2.94
N MET A 116 -10.43 -11.24 3.20
CA MET A 116 -9.87 -10.88 4.51
C MET A 116 -10.22 -9.44 4.91
N THR A 117 -10.55 -9.30 6.19
CA THR A 117 -10.76 -8.01 6.87
C THR A 117 -9.83 -7.94 8.09
N PRO A 118 -9.11 -6.82 8.32
CA PRO A 118 -9.04 -5.64 7.46
C PRO A 118 -8.25 -5.90 6.18
N ILE A 119 -8.58 -5.13 5.14
CA ILE A 119 -7.88 -5.10 3.86
C ILE A 119 -6.79 -4.04 3.95
N ILE A 120 -5.56 -4.42 3.67
CA ILE A 120 -4.39 -3.53 3.63
C ILE A 120 -3.99 -3.35 2.17
N LEU A 121 -4.12 -2.13 1.66
CA LEU A 121 -3.76 -1.78 0.29
C LEU A 121 -2.43 -1.04 0.28
N THR A 122 -1.47 -1.53 -0.49
CA THR A 122 -0.28 -0.77 -0.83
C THR A 122 -0.55 -0.08 -2.17
N VAL A 123 -0.67 1.24 -2.13
CA VAL A 123 -0.97 2.09 -3.29
C VAL A 123 0.19 3.03 -3.59
N ALA A 124 0.31 3.45 -4.85
CA ALA A 124 1.37 4.34 -5.30
C ALA A 124 0.79 5.56 -5.99
N ASN A 125 1.42 6.71 -5.75
CA ASN A 125 1.14 7.93 -6.50
C ASN A 125 1.82 7.88 -7.87
N ASP A 126 1.08 7.50 -8.90
CA ASP A 126 1.59 7.36 -10.26
C ASP A 126 0.96 8.41 -11.18
N PRO A 127 1.48 9.66 -11.25
CA PRO A 127 0.93 10.67 -12.15
C PRO A 127 1.17 10.34 -13.63
N LYS A 128 2.16 9.49 -13.94
CA LYS A 128 2.40 9.02 -15.32
C LYS A 128 1.25 8.17 -15.83
N TYR A 129 0.50 7.53 -14.94
CA TYR A 129 -0.73 6.83 -15.29
C TYR A 129 -1.76 7.73 -16.01
N LEU A 130 -1.88 9.00 -15.60
CA LEU A 130 -2.75 9.95 -16.30
C LEU A 130 -2.31 10.21 -17.74
N LEU A 131 -1.02 10.01 -18.06
CA LEU A 131 -0.50 10.11 -19.43
C LEU A 131 -0.84 8.86 -20.24
N ILE A 132 -0.95 7.69 -19.62
CA ILE A 132 -1.36 6.44 -20.29
C ILE A 132 -2.84 6.48 -20.65
N LEU A 133 -3.70 7.03 -19.77
CA LEU A 133 -5.12 7.25 -20.07
C LEU A 133 -5.36 8.27 -21.20
N GLN A 134 -4.39 9.14 -21.48
CA GLN A 134 -4.46 10.11 -22.58
C GLN A 134 -4.01 9.53 -23.92
N GLN A 135 -3.52 8.29 -23.96
CA GLN A 135 -3.18 7.64 -25.23
C GLN A 135 -4.48 7.19 -25.91
N PRO A 136 -4.64 7.45 -27.22
CA PRO A 136 -5.80 6.96 -27.96
C PRO A 136 -5.82 5.43 -27.86
N VAL A 137 -6.99 4.88 -27.54
CA VAL A 137 -7.24 3.44 -27.64
C VAL A 137 -6.94 3.06 -29.09
N VAL A 138 -5.81 2.38 -29.30
CA VAL A 138 -5.54 1.75 -30.58
C VAL A 138 -6.56 0.65 -30.74
N ASP A 139 -7.59 0.90 -31.56
CA ASP A 139 -8.51 -0.13 -32.02
C ASP A 139 -7.65 -1.26 -32.60
N ILE A 140 -7.59 -2.38 -31.89
CA ILE A 140 -6.99 -3.60 -32.41
C ILE A 140 -8.02 -4.15 -33.39
N GLU A 141 -8.10 -3.55 -34.57
CA GLU A 141 -8.98 -3.99 -35.64
C GLU A 141 -8.58 -5.43 -35.99
N GLU A 142 -9.44 -6.37 -35.59
CA GLU A 142 -9.28 -7.80 -35.78
C GLU A 142 -9.23 -8.08 -37.28
N LYS A 143 -8.01 -8.17 -37.82
CA LYS A 143 -7.79 -8.57 -39.20
C LYS A 143 -8.16 -10.05 -39.34
N LEU A 144 -9.44 -10.30 -39.59
CA LEU A 144 -9.93 -11.60 -40.05
C LEU A 144 -9.09 -12.04 -41.26
N PRO A 145 -8.44 -13.22 -41.23
CA PRO A 145 -7.70 -13.70 -42.38
C PRO A 145 -8.69 -14.12 -43.49
N GLY A 146 -8.80 -13.23 -44.48
CA GLY A 146 -8.97 -13.49 -45.90
C GLY A 146 -9.82 -14.68 -46.34
N ASN A 147 -10.99 -14.38 -46.89
CA ASN A 147 -11.57 -15.15 -47.99
C ASN A 147 -10.55 -15.26 -49.15
N PHE A 148 -10.12 -16.49 -49.45
CA PHE A 148 -9.78 -16.93 -50.81
C PHE A 148 -10.12 -18.41 -50.95
#